data_AF-A0A3B3RL66-F1
#
_entry.id   AF-A0A3B3RL66-F1
#
_cell.length_a   1.000
_cell.length_b   1.000
_cell.length_c   1.000
_cell.angle_alpha   90.00
_cell.angle_beta   90.00
_cell.angle_gamma   90.00
#
_symmetry.space_group_name_H-M   'P 1'
#
loop_
_entity.id
_entity.type
_entity.pdbx_description
1 polymer ?
#
loop_
_entity_poly.entity_id
_entity_poly.type
_entity_poly.pdbx_seq_one_letter_code
_entity_poly.pdbx_strand_id
1 'polypeptide(L)'
;GQRALCPHCSSSSRRIYQFCCSCRRRWRGQEGSSCALPFCQTRTALLSSERITKEHSMVKGCPFFRICPACRTLVTHSGEGCPNIQCPECETRFCFRCLMCDVDDDDDDDDDDD
;
A
#
# COMPACT_ATOMS: atom_id res chain seq x y z
N GLY A 1 -11.62 6.60 -2.82
CA GLY A 1 -12.67 5.71 -2.31
C GLY A 1 -14.01 6.34 -2.58
N GLN A 2 -14.96 5.58 -3.15
CA GLN A 2 -16.26 6.11 -3.61
C GLN A 2 -17.36 5.90 -2.57
N ARG A 3 -18.40 6.73 -2.64
CA ARG A 3 -19.60 6.63 -1.82
C ARG A 3 -20.52 5.54 -2.36
N ALA A 4 -21.06 4.71 -1.48
CA ALA A 4 -22.08 3.71 -1.80
C ALA A 4 -23.20 3.73 -0.76
N LEU A 5 -24.41 3.37 -1.21
CA LEU A 5 -25.60 3.16 -0.36
C LEU A 5 -25.69 1.69 0.01
N CYS A 6 -26.02 1.38 1.26
CA CYS A 6 -26.37 0.01 1.64
C CYS A 6 -27.89 -0.08 1.84
N PRO A 7 -28.65 -0.71 0.92
CA PRO A 7 -30.10 -0.81 1.06
C PRO A 7 -30.49 -1.61 2.29
N HIS A 8 -29.79 -2.71 2.58
CA HIS A 8 -30.03 -3.53 3.77
C HIS A 8 -29.87 -2.72 5.07
N CYS A 9 -28.72 -2.06 5.27
CA CYS A 9 -28.51 -1.23 6.45
C CYS A 9 -29.46 -0.03 6.50
N SER A 10 -29.88 0.49 5.35
CA SER A 10 -30.85 1.59 5.31
C SER A 10 -32.23 1.16 5.79
N SER A 11 -32.68 -0.03 5.40
CA SER A 11 -33.92 -0.63 5.89
C SER A 11 -33.84 -0.94 7.39
N SER A 12 -32.75 -1.58 7.85
CA SER A 12 -32.58 -1.93 9.27
C SER A 12 -32.51 -0.71 10.19
N SER A 13 -31.88 0.37 9.75
CA SER A 13 -31.73 1.61 10.55
C SER A 13 -32.81 2.67 10.29
N ARG A 14 -33.78 2.38 9.41
CA ARG A 14 -34.82 3.32 8.92
C ARG A 14 -34.27 4.69 8.49
N ARG A 15 -33.03 4.72 8.00
CA ARG A 15 -32.34 5.93 7.55
C ARG A 15 -31.38 5.57 6.45
N ILE A 16 -31.18 6.47 5.49
CA ILE A 16 -30.17 6.30 4.44
C ILE A 16 -28.79 6.05 5.08
N TYR A 17 -28.25 4.84 4.83
CA TYR A 17 -26.92 4.44 5.25
C TYR A 17 -25.96 4.51 4.07
N GLN A 18 -24.99 5.42 4.19
CA GLN A 18 -23.91 5.61 3.23
C GLN A 18 -22.58 5.19 3.84
N PHE A 19 -21.72 4.59 3.01
CA PHE A 19 -20.38 4.16 3.40
C PHE A 19 -19.39 4.31 2.25
N CYS A 20 -18.10 4.22 2.56
CA CYS A 20 -17.05 4.16 1.55
C CYS A 20 -16.88 2.73 1.05
N CYS A 21 -17.00 2.49 -0.25
CA CYS A 21 -16.88 1.14 -0.82
C CYS A 21 -15.48 0.52 -0.63
N SER A 22 -14.44 1.35 -0.48
CA SER A 22 -13.07 0.91 -0.23
C SER A 22 -12.88 0.52 1.24
N CYS A 23 -12.94 1.46 2.18
CA CYS A 23 -12.60 1.20 3.59
C CYS A 23 -13.76 0.71 4.46
N ARG A 24 -14.97 0.58 3.89
CA ARG A 24 -16.21 0.15 4.56
C ARG A 24 -16.67 1.01 5.75
N ARG A 25 -16.00 2.14 6.02
CA ARG A 25 -16.41 3.10 7.06
C ARG A 25 -17.62 3.91 6.61
N ARG A 26 -18.44 4.32 7.58
CA ARG A 26 -19.56 5.25 7.37
C ARG A 26 -19.10 6.49 6.62
N TRP A 27 -19.87 6.90 5.62
CA TRP A 27 -19.57 8.09 4.83
C TRP A 27 -19.80 9.34 5.68
N ARG A 28 -18.77 10.20 5.74
CA ARG A 28 -18.79 11.48 6.46
C ARG A 28 -18.46 12.67 5.56
N GLY A 29 -18.15 12.43 4.28
CA GLY A 29 -17.84 13.49 3.31
C GLY A 29 -19.10 14.12 2.74
N GLN A 30 -18.95 15.33 2.20
CA GLN A 30 -20.02 15.99 1.43
C GLN A 30 -20.33 15.24 0.13
N GLU A 31 -21.46 15.55 -0.49
CA GLU A 31 -21.79 14.97 -1.79
C GLU A 31 -20.74 15.37 -2.83
N GLY A 32 -20.30 14.42 -3.66
CA GLY A 32 -19.23 14.65 -4.63
C GLY A 32 -17.80 14.67 -4.07
N SER A 33 -17.61 14.57 -2.75
CA SER A 33 -16.28 14.53 -2.17
C SER A 33 -15.62 13.15 -2.27
N SER A 34 -14.30 13.10 -2.18
CA SER A 34 -13.59 11.86 -1.91
C SER A 34 -13.84 11.40 -0.46
N CYS A 35 -13.48 10.15 -0.14
CA CYS A 35 -13.55 9.66 1.23
C CYS A 35 -12.71 10.55 2.15
N ALA A 36 -13.29 11.01 3.26
CA ALA A 36 -12.63 11.90 4.23
C ALA A 36 -11.39 11.29 4.92
N LEU A 37 -11.13 9.98 4.76
CA LEU A 37 -9.91 9.36 5.23
C LEU A 37 -8.78 9.58 4.19
N PRO A 38 -7.69 10.28 4.55
CA PRO A 38 -6.54 10.46 3.65
C PRO A 38 -6.01 9.10 3.18
N PHE A 39 -5.67 9.01 1.89
CA PHE A 39 -5.16 7.78 1.26
C PHE A 39 -6.03 6.55 1.52
N CYS A 40 -7.36 6.73 1.59
CA CYS A 40 -8.32 5.68 1.93
C CYS A 40 -8.14 4.38 1.13
N GLN A 41 -7.93 4.49 -0.19
CA GLN A 41 -7.71 3.32 -1.06
C GLN A 41 -6.37 2.65 -0.74
N THR A 42 -5.29 3.41 -0.65
CA THR A 42 -3.96 2.92 -0.27
C THR A 42 -3.98 2.19 1.08
N ARG A 43 -4.59 2.79 2.11
CA ARG A 43 -4.77 2.16 3.43
C ARG A 43 -5.58 0.87 3.36
N THR A 44 -6.62 0.84 2.53
CA THR A 44 -7.43 -0.38 2.35
C THR A 44 -6.61 -1.48 1.70
N ALA A 45 -5.82 -1.15 0.66
CA ALA A 45 -4.95 -2.11 -0.01
C ALA A 45 -3.89 -2.69 0.95
N LEU A 46 -3.32 -1.87 1.84
CA LEU A 46 -2.35 -2.33 2.85
C LEU A 46 -2.95 -3.18 3.97
N LEU A 47 -4.25 -3.00 4.23
CA LEU A 47 -5.00 -3.84 5.17
C LEU A 47 -5.59 -5.08 4.49
N SER A 48 -5.34 -5.27 3.18
CA SER A 48 -5.75 -6.50 2.49
C SER A 48 -5.08 -7.69 3.16
N SER A 49 -5.86 -8.77 3.33
CA SER A 49 -5.33 -10.06 3.80
C SER A 49 -4.66 -10.85 2.67
N GLU A 50 -4.72 -10.36 1.44
CA GLU A 50 -4.10 -10.97 0.28
C GLU A 50 -2.58 -10.98 0.42
N ARG A 51 -2.00 -12.16 0.18
CA ARG A 51 -0.58 -12.42 0.29
C ARG A 51 -0.08 -13.09 -0.98
N ILE A 52 1.20 -12.93 -1.26
CA ILE A 52 1.86 -13.63 -2.36
C ILE A 52 1.92 -15.12 -2.02
N THR A 53 1.27 -15.96 -2.82
CA THR A 53 1.16 -17.42 -2.58
C THR A 53 2.02 -18.25 -3.53
N LYS A 54 2.69 -17.64 -4.52
CA LYS A 54 3.48 -18.35 -5.52
C LYS A 54 4.54 -19.24 -4.86
N GLU A 55 4.54 -20.52 -5.23
CA GLU A 55 5.48 -21.50 -4.71
C GLU A 55 6.92 -21.15 -5.11
N HIS A 56 7.88 -21.41 -4.23
CA HIS A 56 9.30 -21.01 -4.38
C HIS A 56 9.57 -19.50 -4.50
N SER A 57 8.56 -18.63 -4.34
CA SER A 57 8.78 -17.19 -4.32
C SER A 57 9.60 -16.78 -3.10
N MET A 58 10.66 -15.99 -3.32
CA MET A 58 11.44 -15.42 -2.22
C MET A 58 10.63 -14.45 -1.35
N VAL A 59 9.47 -13.98 -1.83
CA VAL A 59 8.55 -13.10 -1.09
C VAL A 59 7.23 -13.80 -0.71
N LYS A 60 7.18 -15.14 -0.80
CA LYS A 60 6.01 -15.93 -0.40
C LYS A 60 5.57 -15.56 1.02
N GLY A 61 4.27 -15.35 1.19
CA GLY A 61 3.65 -14.94 2.45
C GLY A 61 3.73 -13.43 2.74
N CYS A 62 4.45 -12.61 1.96
CA CYS A 62 4.35 -11.16 2.10
C CYS A 62 2.96 -10.64 1.70
N PRO A 63 2.47 -9.54 2.29
CA PRO A 63 1.30 -8.83 1.78
C PRO A 63 1.46 -8.52 0.29
N PHE A 64 0.37 -8.63 -0.47
CA PHE A 64 0.38 -8.39 -1.92
C PHE A 64 0.74 -6.94 -2.27
N PHE A 65 0.36 -5.99 -1.40
CA PHE A 65 0.73 -4.60 -1.51
C PHE A 65 1.69 -4.17 -0.39
N ARG A 66 2.70 -3.38 -0.76
CA ARG A 66 3.60 -2.68 0.18
C ARG A 66 3.66 -1.20 -0.16
N ILE A 67 4.12 -0.40 0.79
CA ILE A 67 4.45 1.00 0.56
C ILE A 67 5.95 1.10 0.26
N CYS A 68 6.31 1.88 -0.77
CA CYS A 68 7.68 2.34 -0.97
C CYS A 68 8.15 3.15 0.23
N PRO A 69 9.31 2.82 0.85
CA PRO A 69 9.80 3.52 2.03
C PRO A 69 10.13 5.00 1.77
N ALA A 70 10.48 5.36 0.53
CA ALA A 70 10.87 6.72 0.16
C ALA A 70 9.65 7.63 -0.15
N CYS A 71 8.89 7.31 -1.20
CA CYS A 71 7.84 8.21 -1.71
C CYS A 71 6.41 7.85 -1.27
N ARG A 72 6.25 6.77 -0.50
CA ARG A 72 4.97 6.23 -0.02
C ARG A 72 4.05 5.63 -1.10
N THR A 73 4.52 5.47 -2.33
CA THR A 73 3.76 4.83 -3.41
C THR A 73 3.42 3.38 -3.09
N LEU A 74 2.22 2.95 -3.48
CA LEU A 74 1.79 1.56 -3.36
C LEU A 74 2.44 0.71 -4.46
N VAL A 75 3.11 -0.36 -4.07
CA VAL A 75 3.83 -1.26 -4.96
C VAL A 75 3.42 -2.71 -4.71
N THR A 76 3.69 -3.58 -5.70
CA THR A 76 3.50 -5.03 -5.60
C THR A 76 4.71 -5.75 -6.19
N HIS A 77 4.81 -7.05 -5.94
CA HIS A 77 5.86 -7.92 -6.44
C HIS A 77 5.21 -9.10 -7.17
N SER A 78 5.66 -9.41 -8.39
CA SER A 78 5.10 -10.49 -9.23
C SER A 78 5.18 -11.89 -8.60
N GLY A 79 6.10 -12.03 -7.66
CA GLY A 79 6.43 -13.28 -6.97
C GLY A 79 7.59 -14.01 -7.65
N GLU A 80 8.15 -13.45 -8.71
CA GLU A 80 9.23 -14.04 -9.50
C GLU A 80 10.55 -13.32 -9.26
N GLY A 81 11.65 -14.07 -9.20
CA GLY A 81 12.99 -13.51 -9.08
C GLY A 81 13.36 -13.02 -7.68
N CYS A 82 14.21 -11.99 -7.66
CA CYS A 82 14.81 -11.40 -6.47
C CYS A 82 13.77 -10.62 -5.64
N PRO A 83 13.84 -10.62 -4.30
CA PRO A 83 12.95 -9.83 -3.45
C PRO A 83 13.13 -8.31 -3.59
N ASN A 84 14.22 -7.81 -4.17
CA ASN A 84 14.43 -6.38 -4.40
C ASN A 84 13.60 -5.90 -5.60
N ILE A 85 12.90 -4.79 -5.41
CA ILE A 85 12.15 -4.11 -6.47
C ILE A 85 12.63 -2.68 -6.61
N GLN A 86 12.37 -2.10 -7.79
CA GLN A 86 12.54 -0.68 -8.04
C GLN A 86 11.17 0.01 -7.98
N CYS A 87 11.06 1.10 -7.24
CA CYS A 87 9.84 1.88 -7.20
C CYS A 87 9.57 2.49 -8.58
N PRO A 88 8.37 2.33 -9.17
CA PRO A 88 8.07 2.91 -10.49
C PRO A 88 7.95 4.44 -10.46
N GLU A 89 7.76 5.05 -9.28
CA GLU A 89 7.52 6.50 -9.16
C GLU A 89 8.77 7.30 -8.76
N CYS A 90 9.66 6.71 -7.95
CA CYS A 90 10.85 7.41 -7.44
C CYS A 90 12.15 6.65 -7.68
N GLU A 91 12.08 5.50 -8.37
CA GLU A 91 13.22 4.69 -8.78
C GLU A 91 14.10 4.14 -7.64
N THR A 92 13.77 4.39 -6.38
CA THR A 92 14.46 3.78 -5.23
C THR A 92 14.35 2.26 -5.28
N ARG A 93 15.50 1.59 -5.15
CA ARG A 93 15.61 0.13 -5.02
C ARG A 93 15.58 -0.27 -3.56
N PHE A 94 14.78 -1.27 -3.22
CA PHE A 94 14.63 -1.76 -1.85
C PHE A 94 14.12 -3.19 -1.80
N CYS A 95 14.38 -3.89 -0.70
CA CYS A 95 13.88 -5.24 -0.48
C CYS A 95 12.39 -5.24 -0.13
N PHE A 96 11.54 -5.91 -0.92
CA PHE A 96 10.09 -5.97 -0.71
C PHE A 96 9.68 -6.63 0.62
N ARG A 97 10.55 -7.47 1.20
CA ARG A 97 10.28 -8.17 2.47
C ARG A 97 10.43 -7.25 3.67
N CYS A 98 11.62 -6.63 3.81
CA CYS A 98 12.00 -5.82 4.98
C CYS A 98 11.80 -4.32 4.78
N LEU A 99 11.61 -3.86 3.53
CA LEU A 99 11.45 -2.46 3.15
C LEU A 99 12.69 -1.58 3.40
N MET A 100 13.87 -2.19 3.51
CA MET A 100 15.15 -1.48 3.59
C MET A 100 15.66 -1.18 2.19
N CYS A 101 16.11 0.06 1.96
CA CYS A 101 16.83 0.45 0.75
C CYS A 101 18.21 -0.19 0.74
N ASP A 102 18.70 -0.52 -0.46
CA ASP A 102 20.11 -0.83 -0.64
C ASP A 102 20.84 0.51 -0.39
N VAL A 103 21.53 0.64 0.73
CA VAL A 103 22.36 1.82 1.02
C VAL A 103 23.69 1.51 0.35
N ASP A 104 24.04 2.29 -0.68
CA ASP A 104 25.39 2.27 -1.22
C ASP A 104 26.32 2.75 -0.10
N ASP A 105 27.21 1.86 0.33
CA ASP A 105 28.30 2.08 1.29
C ASP A 105 29.38 2.89 0.53
N ASP A 106 29.07 4.12 0.13
CA ASP A 106 30.07 5.13 -0.25
C ASP A 106 30.44 5.90 1.03
N ASP A 107 31.11 5.22 1.96
CA ASP A 107 32.06 5.89 2.83
C ASP A 107 33.31 6.16 1.96
N ASP A 108 33.34 7.33 1.33
CA ASP A 108 34.57 8.00 0.93
C ASP A 108 35.42 8.19 2.20
N ASP A 109 36.18 7.16 2.59
CA ASP A 109 37.41 7.37 3.36
C ASP A 109 38.43 8.00 2.38
N ASP A 110 38.29 9.32 2.19
CA ASP A 110 39.42 10.22 1.90
C ASP A 110 40.39 10.11 3.10
N ASP A 111 41.14 9.01 3.18
CA ASP A 111 42.32 8.93 4.03
C ASP A 111 43.51 9.53 3.24
N ASP A 112 43.91 10.71 3.71
CA ASP A 112 45.16 11.41 3.40
C ASP A 112 46.34 10.43 3.24
N ASP A 113 47.04 10.49 2.11
CA ASP A 113 48.44 10.05 2.02
C ASP A 113 49.30 11.20 1.46
N ASP A 114 50.34 11.50 2.23
CA ASP A 114 51.21 12.69 2.34
C ASP A 114 51.91 13.16 1.03
#